data_AF-X0Z129-F1
#
_entry.id   AF-X0Z129-F1
#
_cell.length_a   1.000
_cell.length_b   1.000
_cell.length_c   1.000
_cell.angle_alpha   90.00
_cell.angle_beta   90.00
_cell.angle_gamma   90.00
#
_symmetry.space_group_name_H-M   'P 1'
#
loop_
_entity.id
_entity.type
_entity.pdbx_description
1 polymer ?
#
loop_
_entity_poly.entity_id
_entity_poly.type
_entity_poly.pdbx_seq_one_letter_code
_entity_poly.pdbx_strand_id
1 'polypeptide(L)'
;MGNYRTIFVKEEYSFDIGKLDVVWRRVEQSVPTYVFEVQVGGDVYHALAKLKHAFDLWNSHIFIVASEAERSKVGNLLSGTFHEISSRIKFIELEQVEELHKRKKSYLDFERELGI
;
A
#
# COMPACT_ATOMS: atom_id res chain seq x y z
N MET A 1 13.12 -12.01 20.44
CA MET A 1 11.67 -12.23 20.29
C MET A 1 11.06 -11.01 19.61
N GLY A 2 10.74 -11.10 18.32
CA GLY A 2 10.18 -9.99 17.56
C GLY A 2 8.76 -9.71 18.00
N ASN A 3 8.46 -8.48 18.37
CA ASN A 3 7.09 -8.03 18.62
C ASN A 3 6.30 -8.09 17.30
N TYR A 4 5.59 -9.18 17.04
CA TYR A 4 4.53 -9.22 16.04
C TYR A 4 3.43 -8.28 16.55
N ARG A 5 3.53 -6.99 16.21
CA ARG A 5 2.43 -6.06 16.39
C ARG A 5 1.27 -6.62 15.56
N THR A 6 0.17 -6.98 16.21
CA THR A 6 -1.06 -7.36 15.53
C THR A 6 -1.48 -6.20 14.63
N ILE A 7 -1.46 -6.45 13.32
CA ILE A 7 -1.95 -5.51 12.32
C ILE A 7 -3.30 -6.04 11.85
N PHE A 8 -4.31 -5.18 11.88
CA PHE A 8 -5.64 -5.50 11.35
C PHE A 8 -5.66 -5.08 9.88
N VAL A 9 -5.84 -6.07 9.00
CA VAL A 9 -5.90 -5.87 7.55
C VAL A 9 -7.35 -5.90 7.11
N LYS A 10 -7.74 -4.94 6.26
CA LYS A 10 -9.00 -5.01 5.52
C LYS A 10 -8.72 -4.76 4.05
N GLU A 11 -9.29 -5.61 3.21
CA GLU A 11 -9.32 -5.43 1.77
C GLU A 11 -10.60 -4.70 1.38
N GLU A 12 -10.60 -4.04 0.23
CA GLU A 12 -11.79 -3.39 -0.34
C GLU A 12 -12.50 -2.43 0.64
N TYR A 13 -11.72 -1.60 1.32
CA TYR A 13 -12.21 -0.72 2.37
C TYR A 13 -12.96 0.49 1.81
N SER A 14 -14.28 0.49 1.95
CA SER A 14 -15.12 1.63 1.56
C SER A 14 -14.83 2.87 2.42
N PHE A 15 -14.75 4.02 1.76
CA PHE A 15 -14.59 5.34 2.38
C PHE A 15 -15.21 6.43 1.49
N ASP A 16 -15.21 7.67 1.95
CA ASP A 16 -15.98 8.81 1.41
C ASP A 16 -16.02 8.91 -0.12
N ILE A 17 -14.86 8.82 -0.79
CA ILE A 17 -14.75 9.03 -2.25
C ILE A 17 -14.59 7.73 -3.05
N GLY A 18 -14.73 6.57 -2.42
CA GLY A 18 -14.63 5.29 -3.13
C GLY A 18 -14.28 4.11 -2.23
N LYS A 19 -13.37 3.27 -2.72
CA LYS A 19 -12.93 2.05 -2.03
C LYS A 19 -11.41 1.93 -2.14
N LEU A 20 -10.75 1.71 -1.01
CA LEU A 20 -9.31 1.48 -0.93
C LEU A 20 -9.02 -0.01 -1.04
N ASP A 21 -8.02 -0.41 -1.82
CA ASP A 21 -7.77 -1.83 -2.07
C ASP A 21 -7.35 -2.57 -0.81
N VAL A 22 -6.42 -2.00 -0.04
CA VAL A 22 -5.98 -2.57 1.24
C VAL A 22 -5.69 -1.47 2.26
N VAL A 23 -6.16 -1.67 3.48
CA VAL A 23 -5.83 -0.81 4.63
C VAL A 23 -5.32 -1.63 5.80
N TRP A 24 -4.30 -1.11 6.48
CA TRP A 24 -3.76 -1.69 7.70
C TRP A 24 -3.96 -0.75 8.89
N ARG A 25 -4.39 -1.31 10.01
CA ARG A 25 -4.62 -0.59 11.27
C ARG A 25 -3.80 -1.20 12.38
N ARG A 26 -3.32 -0.35 13.29
CA ARG A 26 -2.62 -0.79 14.51
C ARG A 26 -3.58 -1.21 15.62
N VAL A 27 -4.82 -0.71 15.59
CA VAL A 27 -5.89 -1.06 16.53
C VAL A 27 -7.17 -1.27 15.72
N GLU A 28 -8.00 -2.24 16.09
CA GLU A 28 -9.16 -2.66 15.30
C GLU A 28 -10.13 -1.51 14.96
N GLN A 29 -10.38 -0.64 15.94
CA GLN A 29 -11.29 0.51 15.83
C GLN A 29 -10.60 1.82 15.44
N SER A 30 -9.29 1.81 15.11
CA SER A 30 -8.61 3.03 14.66
C SER A 30 -8.81 3.32 13.18
N VAL A 31 -8.48 4.55 12.79
CA VAL A 31 -8.34 4.92 11.39
C VAL A 31 -7.19 4.14 10.71
N PRO A 32 -7.24 3.95 9.38
CA PRO A 32 -6.14 3.36 8.61
C PRO A 32 -4.78 4.04 8.84
N THR A 33 -3.78 3.26 9.25
CA THR A 33 -2.40 3.73 9.45
C THR A 33 -1.58 3.59 8.17
N TYR A 34 -1.84 2.53 7.39
CA TYR A 34 -1.23 2.30 6.09
C TYR A 34 -2.34 2.03 5.07
N VAL A 35 -2.19 2.58 3.87
CA VAL A 35 -3.16 2.49 2.78
C VAL A 35 -2.43 2.13 1.50
N PHE A 36 -2.91 1.10 0.81
CA PHE A 36 -2.35 0.60 -0.43
C PHE A 36 -3.40 0.65 -1.54
N GLU A 37 -2.97 1.11 -2.71
CA GLU A 37 -3.71 1.07 -3.96
C GLU A 37 -2.90 0.25 -4.97
N VAL A 38 -3.53 -0.76 -5.56
CA VAL A 38 -2.92 -1.69 -6.50
C VAL A 38 -3.42 -1.35 -7.91
N GLN A 39 -2.55 -0.70 -8.67
CA GLN A 39 -2.85 -0.25 -10.02
C GLN A 39 -2.28 -1.21 -11.06
N VAL A 40 -3.13 -2.08 -11.61
CA VAL A 40 -2.80 -2.99 -12.71
C VAL A 40 -3.61 -2.60 -13.95
N GLY A 41 -3.09 -1.64 -14.71
CA GLY A 41 -3.82 -1.02 -15.83
C GLY A 41 -4.98 -0.12 -15.34
N GLY A 42 -5.35 0.89 -16.13
CA GLY A 42 -6.44 1.82 -15.79
C GLY A 42 -5.99 3.22 -15.33
N ASP A 43 -6.76 3.83 -14.45
CA ASP A 43 -6.63 5.25 -14.10
C ASP A 43 -5.81 5.53 -12.83
N VAL A 44 -4.50 5.72 -13.02
CA VAL A 44 -3.55 6.18 -11.99
C VAL A 44 -4.01 7.47 -11.30
N TYR A 45 -4.70 8.37 -12.00
CA TYR A 45 -5.13 9.63 -11.42
C TYR A 45 -6.12 9.37 -10.28
N HIS A 46 -7.09 8.49 -10.50
CA HIS A 46 -8.09 8.13 -9.50
C HIS A 46 -7.45 7.44 -8.29
N ALA A 47 -6.47 6.54 -8.51
CA ALA A 47 -5.71 5.93 -7.42
C ALA A 47 -4.97 6.98 -6.57
N LEU A 48 -4.27 7.92 -7.20
CA LEU A 48 -3.58 9.00 -6.48
C LEU A 48 -4.55 9.95 -5.76
N ALA A 49 -5.73 10.20 -6.32
CA ALA A 49 -6.78 10.97 -5.63
C ALA A 49 -7.25 10.28 -4.35
N LYS A 50 -7.48 8.96 -4.40
CA LYS A 50 -7.83 8.15 -3.22
C LYS A 50 -6.74 8.20 -2.15
N LEU A 51 -5.48 8.03 -2.55
CA LEU A 51 -4.34 8.08 -1.62
C LEU A 51 -4.16 9.47 -1.00
N LYS A 52 -4.28 10.54 -1.79
CA LYS A 52 -4.24 11.91 -1.27
C LYS A 52 -5.33 12.12 -0.23
N HIS A 53 -6.56 11.72 -0.52
CA HIS A 53 -7.67 11.90 0.42
C HIS A 53 -7.46 11.11 1.72
N ALA A 54 -6.95 9.88 1.63
CA ALA A 54 -6.60 9.09 2.81
C ALA A 54 -5.49 9.75 3.66
N PHE A 55 -4.49 10.35 3.00
CA PHE A 55 -3.45 11.12 3.67
C PHE A 55 -4.01 12.38 4.34
N ASP A 56 -4.85 13.14 3.65
CA ASP A 56 -5.45 14.37 4.20
C ASP A 56 -6.37 14.06 5.39
N LEU A 57 -7.09 12.94 5.34
CA LEU A 57 -8.06 12.54 6.37
C LEU A 57 -7.43 11.89 7.60
N TRP A 58 -6.42 11.05 7.41
CA TRP A 58 -5.86 10.21 8.48
C TRP A 58 -4.34 10.34 8.68
N ASN A 59 -3.66 11.13 7.85
CA ASN A 59 -2.20 11.20 7.78
C ASN A 59 -1.57 9.79 7.64
N SER A 60 -2.22 8.93 6.84
CA SER A 60 -1.78 7.55 6.61
C SER A 60 -0.45 7.49 5.87
N HIS A 61 0.28 6.40 6.06
CA HIS A 61 1.36 6.04 5.14
C HIS A 61 0.73 5.48 3.87
N ILE A 62 0.99 6.11 2.73
CA ILE A 62 0.31 5.79 1.48
C ILE A 62 1.26 5.12 0.49
N PHE A 63 0.78 4.07 -0.16
CA PHE A 63 1.56 3.24 -1.07
C PHE A 63 0.76 3.03 -2.34
N ILE A 64 1.43 3.19 -3.48
CA ILE A 64 0.91 2.78 -4.78
C ILE A 64 1.73 1.58 -5.24
N VAL A 65 1.05 0.48 -5.51
CA VAL A 65 1.63 -0.75 -6.06
C VAL A 65 1.27 -0.78 -7.54
N ALA A 66 2.26 -0.70 -8.43
CA ALA A 66 2.00 -0.64 -9.87
C ALA A 66 3.16 -1.27 -10.65
N SER A 67 2.96 -1.52 -11.94
CA SER A 67 4.05 -1.96 -12.82
C SER A 67 5.05 -0.83 -13.08
N GLU A 68 6.29 -1.18 -13.39
CA GLU A 68 7.33 -0.18 -13.71
C GLU A 68 6.95 0.71 -14.90
N ALA A 69 6.13 0.22 -15.83
CA ALA A 69 5.61 0.99 -16.96
C ALA A 69 4.80 2.23 -16.52
N GLU A 70 4.11 2.17 -15.37
CA GLU A 70 3.32 3.29 -14.85
C GLU A 70 4.16 4.28 -14.03
N ARG A 71 5.43 3.98 -13.73
CA ARG A 71 6.29 4.81 -12.88
C ARG A 71 6.40 6.25 -13.39
N SER A 72 6.62 6.42 -14.69
CA SER A 72 6.74 7.75 -15.30
C SER A 72 5.44 8.56 -15.17
N LYS A 73 4.29 7.92 -15.40
CA LYS A 73 2.97 8.54 -15.27
C LYS A 73 2.67 8.96 -13.83
N VAL A 74 2.96 8.08 -12.86
CA VAL A 74 2.86 8.41 -11.43
C VAL A 74 3.78 9.58 -11.09
N GLY A 75 5.04 9.54 -11.53
CA GLY A 75 6.02 10.59 -11.28
C GLY A 75 5.58 11.96 -11.81
N ASN A 76 5.03 12.02 -13.03
CA ASN A 76 4.51 13.25 -13.62
C ASN A 76 3.31 13.82 -12.86
N LEU A 77 2.41 12.95 -12.41
CA LEU A 77 1.26 13.37 -11.60
C LEU A 77 1.68 13.85 -10.21
N LEU A 78 2.70 13.22 -9.61
CA LEU A 78 3.28 13.62 -8.34
C LEU A 78 4.14 14.88 -8.44
N SER A 79 4.71 15.23 -9.58
CA SER A 79 5.42 16.52 -9.72
C SER A 79 4.47 17.69 -10.00
N GLY A 80 3.26 17.41 -10.50
CA GLY A 80 2.22 18.39 -10.79
C GLY A 80 1.06 18.35 -9.77
N THR A 81 -0.07 17.78 -10.18
CA THR A 81 -1.35 17.81 -9.44
C THR A 81 -1.23 17.31 -8.00
N PHE A 82 -0.41 16.29 -7.76
CA PHE A 82 -0.27 15.62 -6.47
C PHE A 82 1.07 15.93 -5.78
N HIS A 83 1.68 17.08 -6.06
CA HIS A 83 2.96 17.49 -5.46
C HIS A 83 2.98 17.49 -3.94
N GLU A 84 1.86 17.77 -3.28
CA GLU A 84 1.73 17.75 -1.83
C GLU A 84 2.08 16.39 -1.20
N ILE A 85 1.80 15.28 -1.91
CA ILE A 85 2.05 13.92 -1.39
C ILE A 85 3.30 13.25 -2.01
N SER A 86 3.99 13.93 -2.92
CA SER A 86 5.16 13.40 -3.65
C SER A 86 6.26 12.81 -2.74
N SER A 87 6.53 13.46 -1.61
CA SER A 87 7.53 13.02 -0.62
C SER A 87 7.01 11.99 0.39
N ARG A 88 5.70 11.73 0.40
CA ARG A 88 5.03 10.86 1.38
C ARG A 88 4.61 9.52 0.78
N ILE A 89 4.29 9.51 -0.51
CA ILE A 89 3.90 8.30 -1.21
C ILE A 89 5.10 7.42 -1.53
N LYS A 90 4.91 6.12 -1.35
CA LYS A 90 5.89 5.11 -1.75
C LYS A 90 5.36 4.31 -2.93
N PHE A 91 6.09 4.37 -4.04
CA PHE A 91 5.87 3.49 -5.18
C PHE A 91 6.50 2.13 -4.91
N ILE A 92 5.75 1.05 -5.14
CA ILE A 92 6.19 -0.33 -5.02
C ILE A 92 5.92 -1.02 -6.35
N GLU A 93 6.94 -1.64 -6.93
CA GLU A 93 6.78 -2.44 -8.15
C GLU A 93 6.07 -3.76 -7.82
N LEU A 94 5.23 -4.26 -8.73
CA LEU A 94 4.53 -5.54 -8.56
C LEU A 94 5.51 -6.69 -8.29
N GLU A 95 6.64 -6.70 -9.00
CA GLU A 95 7.72 -7.66 -8.87
C GLU A 95 8.33 -7.65 -7.46
N GLN A 96 8.38 -6.48 -6.81
CA GLN A 96 8.86 -6.37 -5.42
C GLN A 96 7.89 -7.02 -4.43
N VAL A 97 6.58 -6.95 -4.69
CA VAL A 97 5.55 -7.60 -3.86
C VAL A 97 5.65 -9.12 -4.02
N GLU A 98 5.79 -9.62 -5.24
CA GLU A 98 5.96 -11.04 -5.52
C GLU A 98 7.22 -11.60 -4.84
N GLU A 99 8.35 -10.90 -4.96
CA GLU A 99 9.61 -11.30 -4.34
C GLU A 99 9.52 -11.26 -2.80
N LEU A 100 8.85 -10.26 -2.23
CA LEU A 100 8.60 -10.19 -0.80
C LEU A 100 7.78 -11.40 -0.32
N HIS A 101 6.72 -11.74 -1.06
CA HIS A 101 5.88 -12.89 -0.74
C HIS A 101 6.68 -14.20 -0.80
N LYS A 102 7.47 -14.40 -1.87
CA LYS A 102 8.33 -15.57 -2.04
C LYS A 102 9.32 -15.73 -0.88
N ARG A 103 9.99 -14.65 -0.48
CA ARG A 103 10.94 -14.65 0.64
C ARG A 103 10.27 -14.99 1.97
N LYS A 104 9.12 -14.37 2.25
CA LYS A 104 8.34 -14.68 3.47
C LYS A 104 7.91 -16.13 3.50
N LYS A 105 7.43 -16.65 2.38
CA LYS A 105 7.02 -18.05 2.25
C LYS A 105 8.20 -19.00 2.47
N SER A 106 9.33 -18.76 1.81
CA SER A 106 10.54 -19.57 1.98
C SER A 106 11.04 -19.58 3.42
N TYR A 107 10.94 -18.45 4.12
CA TYR A 107 11.30 -18.37 5.54
C TYR A 107 10.35 -19.20 6.41
N LEU A 108 9.04 -19.07 6.21
CA LEU A 108 8.03 -19.87 6.92
C LEU A 108 8.16 -21.38 6.64
N ASP A 109 8.44 -21.74 5.39
CA ASP A 109 8.65 -23.15 5.03
C ASP A 109 9.91 -23.69 5.71
N PHE A 110 10.97 -22.89 5.81
CA PHE A 110 12.18 -23.24 6.56
C PHE A 110 11.94 -23.37 8.07
N GLU A 111 11.15 -22.48 8.68
CA GLU A 111 10.73 -22.62 10.08
C GLU A 111 10.01 -23.97 10.32
N ARG A 112 9.09 -24.34 9.42
CA ARG A 112 8.39 -25.63 9.48
C ARG A 112 9.33 -26.83 9.32
N GLU A 113 10.31 -26.76 8.43
CA GLU A 113 11.32 -27.82 8.26
C GLU A 113 12.18 -28.00 9.51
N LEU A 114 12.51 -26.91 10.20
CA LEU A 114 13.25 -26.92 11.46
C LEU A 114 12.39 -27.26 12.69
N GLY A 115 11.06 -27.26 12.54
CA GLY A 115 10.11 -27.56 13.60
C GLY A 115 9.92 -26.43 14.62
N ILE A 116 10.10 -25.17 14.20
CA ILE A 116 9.91 -23.97 15.04
C ILE A 116 8.79 -23.07 14.56
#